data_AF-A0A940DRF8-F1
#
_entry.id   AF-A0A940DRF8-F1
#
_cell.length_a   1.000
_cell.length_b   1.000
_cell.length_c   1.000
_cell.angle_alpha   90.00
_cell.angle_beta   90.00
_cell.angle_gamma   90.00
#
_symmetry.space_group_name_H-M   'P 1'
#
loop_
_entity.id
_entity.type
_entity.pdbx_description
1 polymer ?
#
loop_
_entity_poly.entity_id
_entity_poly.type
_entity_poly.pdbx_seq_one_letter_code
_entity_poly.pdbx_strand_id
1 'polypeptide(L)' 'MTCIFVFIMFFKPGTNVIRWIRSGMEIHRQEKQIRMYNEEIDRMEHRIKMLTSDRDTLEEFAREEFYFAEPGDDVYIIEP' A
#
# COMPACT_ATOMS: atom_id res chain seq x y z
N MET A 1 11.05 -14.83 -50.27
CA MET A 1 9.89 -15.50 -49.62
C MET A 1 10.15 -15.89 -48.17
N THR A 2 11.29 -16.47 -47.83
CA THR A 2 11.63 -16.89 -46.45
C THR A 2 11.76 -15.74 -45.44
N CYS A 3 12.32 -14.59 -45.85
CA CYS A 3 12.50 -13.44 -44.95
C CYS A 3 11.17 -12.80 -44.50
N ILE A 4 10.17 -12.79 -45.39
CA ILE A 4 8.81 -12.32 -45.09
C ILE A 4 8.15 -13.27 -44.08
N PHE A 5 8.40 -14.58 -44.20
CA PHE A 5 7.88 -15.58 -43.27
C PHE A 5 8.49 -15.41 -41.86
N VAL A 6 9.79 -15.13 -41.77
CA VAL A 6 10.46 -14.81 -40.49
C VAL A 6 9.89 -13.52 -39.90
N PHE A 7 9.72 -12.48 -40.71
CA PHE A 7 9.13 -11.21 -40.25
C PHE A 7 7.70 -11.40 -39.70
N ILE A 8 6.84 -12.14 -40.41
CA ILE A 8 5.48 -12.45 -39.97
C ILE A 8 5.47 -13.34 -38.72
N MET A 9 6.45 -14.25 -38.56
CA MET A 9 6.58 -15.05 -37.35
C MET A 9 6.96 -14.22 -36.13
N PHE A 10 7.78 -13.17 -36.29
CA PHE A 10 8.15 -12.25 -35.22
C PHE A 10 7.09 -11.17 -34.94
N PHE A 11 6.37 -10.71 -35.97
CA PHE A 11 5.35 -9.66 -35.88
C PHE A 11 3.90 -10.18 -35.79
N LYS A 12 3.69 -11.49 -35.67
CA LYS A 12 2.34 -12.04 -35.49
C LYS A 12 1.74 -11.55 -34.16
N PRO A 13 0.57 -10.90 -34.15
CA PRO A 13 -0.13 -10.57 -32.92
C PRO A 13 -0.46 -11.88 -32.20
N GLY A 14 0.19 -12.15 -31.06
CA GLY A 14 -0.02 -13.37 -30.26
C GLY A 14 1.22 -14.23 -30.04
N THR A 15 2.38 -13.92 -30.63
CA THR A 15 3.62 -14.66 -30.30
C THR A 15 4.20 -14.16 -28.98
N ASN A 16 3.80 -14.83 -27.89
CA ASN A 16 4.44 -14.93 -26.57
C ASN A 16 5.02 -13.63 -25.95
N VAL A 17 6.03 -13.01 -26.54
CA VAL A 17 6.87 -11.93 -25.96
C VAL A 17 6.06 -10.77 -25.36
N ILE A 18 5.09 -10.20 -26.09
CA ILE A 18 4.25 -9.11 -25.57
C ILE A 18 3.43 -9.56 -24.35
N ARG A 19 2.96 -10.81 -24.36
CA ARG A 19 2.23 -11.40 -23.25
C ARG A 19 3.13 -11.60 -22.04
N TRP A 20 4.35 -12.10 -22.23
CA TRP A 20 5.34 -12.24 -21.15
C TRP A 20 5.71 -10.90 -20.51
N ILE A 21 5.91 -9.85 -21.30
CA ILE A 21 6.21 -8.50 -20.78
C ILE A 21 5.01 -7.98 -19.96
N ARG A 22 3.79 -8.10 -20.48
CA ARG A 22 2.58 -7.68 -19.74
C ARG A 22 2.40 -8.47 -18.45
N SER A 23 2.55 -9.79 -18.50
CA SER A 23 2.45 -10.65 -17.32
C SER A 23 3.52 -10.32 -16.28
N GLY A 24 4.76 -10.03 -16.70
CA GLY A 24 5.82 -9.60 -15.77
C GLY A 24 5.49 -8.26 -15.08
N MET A 25 4.99 -7.28 -15.83
CA MET A 25 4.54 -6.01 -15.24
C MET A 25 3.35 -6.18 -14.29
N GLU A 26 2.43 -7.08 -14.63
CA GLU A 26 1.27 -7.39 -13.81
C GLU A 26 1.66 -8.07 -12.49
N ILE A 27 2.60 -9.02 -12.53
CA ILE A 27 3.17 -9.66 -11.33
C ILE A 27 3.84 -8.61 -10.44
N HIS A 28 4.68 -7.74 -11.00
CA HIS A 28 5.34 -6.70 -10.23
C HIS A 28 4.35 -5.74 -9.56
N ARG A 29 3.26 -5.40 -10.27
CA ARG A 29 2.18 -4.57 -9.71
C ARG A 29 1.46 -5.28 -8.58
N GLN A 30 1.14 -6.56 -8.75
CA GLN A 30 0.49 -7.38 -7.72
C GLN A 30 1.37 -7.51 -6.48
N GLU A 31 2.68 -7.77 -6.64
CA GLU A 31 3.62 -7.79 -5.52
C GLU A 31 3.70 -6.46 -4.78
N LYS A 32 3.70 -5.34 -5.51
CA LYS A 32 3.68 -4.00 -4.89
C LYS A 32 2.40 -3.79 -4.08
N GLN A 33 1.26 -4.23 -4.58
CA GLN A 33 -0.01 -4.17 -3.84
C GLN A 33 0.03 -5.01 -2.58
N ILE A 34 0.53 -6.25 -2.67
CA ILE A 34 0.70 -7.14 -1.51
C ILE A 34 1.58 -6.48 -0.44
N ARG A 35 2.72 -5.89 -0.84
CA ARG A 35 3.60 -5.17 0.10
C ARG A 35 2.87 -4.01 0.78
N MET A 36 2.16 -3.18 0.01
CA MET A 36 1.38 -2.06 0.56
C MET A 36 0.32 -2.52 1.55
N TYR A 37 -0.42 -3.58 1.23
CA TYR A 37 -1.46 -4.11 2.12
C TYR A 37 -0.87 -4.71 3.39
N ASN A 38 0.26 -5.42 3.30
CA ASN A 38 0.94 -5.92 4.50
C ASN A 38 1.39 -4.77 5.41
N GLU A 39 1.98 -3.72 4.85
CA GLU A 39 2.36 -2.53 5.63
C GLU A 39 1.14 -1.84 6.27
N GLU A 40 -0.01 -1.83 5.59
CA GLU A 40 -1.25 -1.28 6.14
C GLU A 40 -1.80 -2.14 7.28
N ILE A 41 -1.77 -3.47 7.12
CA ILE A 41 -2.15 -4.42 8.17
C ILE A 41 -1.27 -4.23 9.41
N ASP A 42 0.05 -4.16 9.25
CA ASP A 42 0.98 -3.96 10.37
C ASP A 42 0.70 -2.64 11.11
N ARG A 43 0.41 -1.55 10.38
CA ARG A 43 0.02 -0.27 10.98
C ARG A 43 -1.30 -0.37 11.73
N MET A 44 -2.29 -1.06 11.17
CA MET A 44 -3.59 -1.27 11.82
C MET A 44 -3.45 -2.13 13.07
N GLU A 45 -2.64 -3.18 13.04
CA GLU A 45 -2.37 -4.03 14.20
C GLU A 45 -1.69 -3.24 15.31
N HIS A 46 -0.73 -2.37 14.97
CA HIS A 46 -0.12 -1.45 15.93
C HIS A 46 -1.15 -0.52 16.56
N ARG A 47 -2.06 0.05 15.76
CA ARG A 47 -3.15 0.90 16.27
C ARG A 47 -4.10 0.14 17.19
N ILE A 48 -4.52 -1.06 16.81
CA ILE A 48 -5.37 -1.92 17.65
C ILE A 48 -4.66 -2.22 18.98
N LYS A 49 -3.36 -2.53 18.93
CA LYS A 49 -2.56 -2.77 20.12
C LYS A 49 -2.52 -1.56 21.04
N MET A 50 -2.28 -0.36 20.50
CA MET A 50 -2.32 0.90 21.28
C MET A 50 -3.70 1.20 21.88
N LEU A 51 -4.77 0.88 21.16
CA LEU A 51 -6.15 1.03 21.65
C LEU A 51 -6.53 0.01 22.73
N THR A 52 -5.87 -1.14 22.75
CA THR A 52 -6.16 -2.26 23.67
C THR A 52 -5.15 -2.36 24.81
N SER A 53 -4.00 -1.70 24.68
CA SER A 53 -3.01 -1.58 25.76
C SER A 53 -3.51 -0.62 26.85
N ASP A 54 -2.82 -0.66 27.99
CA ASP A 54 -3.16 0.04 29.23
C ASP A 54 -3.74 1.46 29.04
N ARG A 55 -4.63 1.84 29.97
CA ARG A 55 -5.43 3.07 29.95
C ARG A 55 -4.61 4.33 29.62
N ASP A 56 -3.36 4.39 30.08
CA ASP A 56 -2.46 5.53 29.86
C ASP A 56 -2.05 5.66 28.38
N THR A 57 -1.83 4.54 27.67
CA THR A 57 -1.50 4.54 26.24
C THR A 57 -2.69 4.90 25.35
N LEU A 58 -3.91 4.61 25.81
CA LEU A 58 -5.15 4.99 25.13
C LEU A 58 -5.40 6.50 25.21
N GLU A 59 -5.10 7.11 26.36
CA GLU A 59 -5.22 8.55 26.58
C GLU A 59 -4.23 9.33 25.71
N GLU A 60 -2.96 8.90 25.67
CA GLU A 60 -1.93 9.47 24.80
C GLU A 60 -2.34 9.40 23.31
N PHE A 61 -2.81 8.24 22.84
CA PHE A 61 -3.28 8.07 21.47
C PHE A 61 -4.49 8.95 21.13
N ALA A 62 -5.46 9.07 22.05
CA ALA A 62 -6.63 9.93 21.84
C ALA A 62 -6.25 11.42 21.76
N ARG A 63 -5.24 11.84 22.53
CA ARG A 63 -4.76 13.22 22.57
C ARG A 63 -3.92 13.57 21.34
N GLU A 64 -3.07 12.66 20.88
CA GLU A 64 -2.16 12.90 19.74
C GLU A 64 -2.84 12.73 18.37
N GLU A 65 -3.60 11.66 18.16
CA GLU A 65 -4.15 11.34 16.83
C GLU A 65 -5.52 11.97 16.59
N PHE A 66 -6.29 12.25 17.64
CA PHE A 66 -7.66 12.75 17.54
C PHE A 66 -7.89 14.08 18.26
N TYR A 67 -6.86 14.66 18.88
CA TYR A 67 -6.95 15.92 19.64
C TYR A 67 -8.08 15.94 20.68
N PHE A 68 -8.41 14.77 21.25
CA PHE A 68 -9.41 14.71 22.30
C PHE A 68 -8.89 15.47 23.54
N ALA A 69 -9.64 16.49 23.93
CA ALA A 69 -9.48 17.16 25.21
C ALA A 69 -10.52 16.60 26.19
N GLU A 70 -10.11 16.29 27.42
CA GLU A 70 -11.06 15.99 28.49
C GLU A 70 -11.92 17.24 28.75
N PRO A 71 -13.22 17.13 29.14
CA PRO A 71 -14.06 18.30 29.38
C PRO A 71 -13.45 19.22 30.46
N GLY A 72 -12.81 20.31 30.04
CA GLY A 72 -12.11 21.25 30.92
C GLY A 72 -10.64 21.52 30.56
N ASP A 73 -10.06 20.79 29.61
CA ASP A 73 -8.70 20.99 29.12
C ASP A 73 -8.68 21.75 27.78
N ASP A 74 -7.80 22.75 27.65
CA ASP A 74 -7.59 23.51 26.41
C ASP A 74 -6.39 22.94 25.63
N VAL A 75 -6.62 22.47 24.40
CA VAL A 75 -5.56 21.99 23.48
C VAL A 75 -5.15 23.14 22.55
N TYR A 76 -3.87 23.53 22.61
CA TYR A 76 -3.30 24.58 21.75
C TYR A 76 -2.51 23.95 20.60
N ILE A 77 -2.93 24.20 19.36
CA ILE A 77 -2.17 23.86 18.15
C ILE A 77 -1.27 25.06 17.83
N ILE A 78 0.05 24.87 17.89
CA ILE A 78 1.02 25.91 17.53
C ILE A 78 1.50 25.62 16.10
N GLU A 79 1.00 26.38 15.14
CA GLU A 79 1.51 26.38 13.76
C GLU A 79 2.71 27.34 13.64
N PRO A 80 3.76 26.99 12.86
CA PRO A 80 4.90 27.87 12.59
C PRO A 80 4.60 29.03 11.63
#